data_AF-A0A5R8QAH3-F1
#
_entry.id   AF-A0A5R8QAH3-F1
#
_cell.length_a   1.000
_cell.length_b   1.000
_cell.length_c   1.000
_cell.angle_alpha   90.00
_cell.angle_beta   90.00
_cell.angle_gamma   90.00
#
_symmetry.space_group_name_H-M   'P 1'
#
loop_
_entity.id
_entity.type
_entity.pdbx_description
1 polymer ?
#
loop_
_entity_poly.entity_id
_entity_poly.type
_entity_poly.pdbx_seq_one_letter_code
_entity_poly.pdbx_strand_id
1 'polypeptide(L)'
;MEQAVSTSVTRRSVVAALALAAAPVAVSMGADNAYAQAKQSTPEKSLYERLGGVFAIAAVVDHFSDAVVKNPIVGQKSKNPQLREWHTKNLGRLPGLKFMRTLWVCNVSGGPYQFTATKPGTTPLGLEEAHRDLRISPAEFDEVAAELGRTLDFFKVPKKEKGEVLAAFAAHKDEVTAGYGSGR
;
A
#
# COMPACT_ATOMS: atom_id res chain seq x y z
N MET A 1 -39.34 20.45 26.65
CA MET A 1 -39.57 19.32 25.73
C MET A 1 -38.17 18.91 25.27
N GLU A 2 -37.56 17.79 25.64
CA GLU A 2 -37.97 16.54 26.27
C GLU A 2 -36.97 16.15 27.38
N GLN A 3 -37.45 15.39 28.35
CA GLN A 3 -36.75 14.99 29.56
C GLN A 3 -35.90 13.74 29.34
N ALA A 4 -34.75 13.71 30.04
CA ALA A 4 -33.98 12.50 30.28
C ALA A 4 -34.77 11.53 31.18
N VAL A 5 -34.81 10.25 30.80
CA VAL A 5 -35.35 9.19 31.65
C VAL A 5 -34.23 8.23 32.03
N SER A 6 -33.86 8.30 33.30
CA SER A 6 -33.23 7.23 34.07
C SER A 6 -34.32 6.29 34.58
N THR A 7 -34.07 4.98 34.61
CA THR A 7 -34.24 4.15 35.82
C THR A 7 -33.88 2.69 35.53
N SER A 8 -33.01 2.15 36.38
CA SER A 8 -32.89 0.72 36.63
C SER A 8 -34.05 0.25 37.52
N VAL A 9 -34.36 -1.05 37.47
CA VAL A 9 -34.67 -1.97 38.60
C VAL A 9 -35.60 -3.12 38.15
N THR A 10 -34.99 -4.30 38.13
CA THR A 10 -35.44 -5.66 38.47
C THR A 10 -36.85 -5.88 39.03
N ARG A 11 -37.54 -6.93 38.55
CA ARG A 11 -38.37 -7.80 39.40
C ARG A 11 -38.23 -9.28 39.04
N ARG A 12 -38.03 -10.07 40.09
CA ARG A 12 -37.90 -11.54 40.16
C ARG A 12 -39.28 -12.19 40.33
N SER A 13 -39.43 -13.44 39.87
CA SER A 13 -40.21 -14.57 40.47
C SER A 13 -39.73 -15.84 39.73
N VAL A 14 -38.89 -16.77 40.26
CA VAL A 14 -39.11 -17.91 41.20
C VAL A 14 -40.43 -18.68 40.87
N VAL A 15 -40.55 -20.01 40.72
CA VAL A 15 -40.01 -21.17 41.47
C VAL A 15 -40.15 -22.51 40.69
N ALA A 16 -39.12 -23.36 40.82
CA ALA A 16 -38.99 -24.85 40.89
C ALA A 16 -39.86 -25.86 40.12
N ALA A 17 -39.16 -26.87 39.58
CA ALA A 17 -39.35 -28.32 39.74
C ALA A 17 -38.25 -29.02 38.89
N LEU A 18 -37.62 -30.16 39.17
CA LEU A 18 -37.57 -31.14 40.25
C LEU A 18 -36.29 -31.96 39.94
N ALA A 19 -35.49 -32.32 40.93
CA ALA A 19 -34.23 -33.02 40.76
C ALA A 19 -34.42 -34.51 40.38
N LEU A 20 -33.57 -35.03 39.48
CA LEU A 20 -33.14 -36.43 39.50
C LEU A 20 -31.60 -36.47 39.48
N ALA A 21 -31.03 -37.10 40.50
CA ALA A 21 -29.60 -37.27 40.68
C ALA A 21 -29.08 -38.46 39.86
N ALA A 22 -27.97 -38.27 39.16
CA ALA A 22 -27.03 -39.31 38.78
C ALA A 22 -25.63 -38.70 38.71
N ALA A 23 -24.67 -39.31 39.41
CA ALA A 23 -23.24 -39.03 39.33
C ALA A 23 -22.50 -40.38 39.33
N PRO A 24 -21.22 -40.48 38.92
CA PRO A 24 -20.47 -39.66 37.96
C PRO A 24 -19.74 -40.55 36.91
N VAL A 25 -19.39 -40.02 35.74
CA VAL A 25 -18.19 -40.49 35.01
C VAL A 25 -17.46 -39.27 34.50
N ALA A 26 -16.38 -38.92 35.18
CA ALA A 26 -15.40 -37.98 34.67
C ALA A 26 -14.62 -38.69 33.55
N VAL A 27 -14.93 -38.37 32.29
CA VAL A 27 -13.99 -38.53 31.19
C VAL A 27 -13.39 -37.16 30.94
N SER A 28 -12.27 -36.87 31.60
CA SER A 28 -11.38 -35.78 31.25
C SER A 28 -10.64 -36.14 29.95
N MET A 29 -11.33 -36.06 28.81
CA MET A 29 -10.70 -36.10 27.49
C MET A 29 -11.37 -35.02 26.65
N GLY A 30 -10.87 -33.79 26.71
CA GLY A 30 -11.44 -32.72 25.89
C GLY A 30 -11.01 -31.29 26.22
N ALA A 31 -10.35 -31.03 27.35
CA ALA A 31 -9.82 -29.70 27.62
C ALA A 31 -8.56 -29.40 26.78
N ASP A 32 -7.70 -30.40 26.54
CA ASP A 32 -6.40 -30.17 25.89
C ASP A 32 -6.51 -29.89 24.37
N ASN A 33 -7.58 -30.34 23.71
CA ASN A 33 -7.80 -30.08 22.28
C ASN A 33 -8.38 -28.70 21.98
N ALA A 34 -9.03 -28.04 22.95
CA ALA A 34 -9.56 -26.69 22.76
C ALA A 34 -8.45 -25.61 22.84
N TYR A 35 -7.41 -25.85 23.64
CA TYR A 35 -6.24 -24.96 23.72
C TYR A 35 -5.30 -25.10 22.51
N ALA A 36 -5.30 -26.25 21.83
CA ALA A 36 -4.49 -26.48 20.63
C ALA A 36 -5.08 -25.82 19.36
N GLN A 37 -6.40 -25.57 19.31
CA GLN A 37 -7.04 -24.91 18.16
C GLN A 37 -7.07 -23.36 18.23
N ALA A 38 -6.65 -22.76 19.34
CA ALA A 38 -6.66 -21.31 19.52
C ALA A 38 -5.33 -20.61 19.17
N LYS A 39 -4.39 -21.28 18.49
CA LYS A 39 -3.36 -20.57 17.69
C LYS A 39 -3.96 -20.20 16.33
N GLN A 40 -5.02 -19.39 16.35
CA GLN A 40 -5.36 -18.60 15.18
C GLN A 40 -4.17 -17.65 14.96
N SER A 41 -3.42 -17.89 13.89
CA SER A 41 -2.40 -16.95 13.44
C SER A 41 -3.07 -15.59 13.28
N THR A 42 -2.68 -14.61 14.09
CA THR A 42 -3.02 -13.21 13.81
C THR A 42 -2.67 -12.94 12.35
N PRO A 43 -3.61 -12.46 11.52
CA PRO A 43 -3.31 -12.16 10.12
C PRO A 43 -2.05 -11.30 10.05
N GLU A 44 -1.12 -11.66 9.17
CA GLU A 44 0.08 -10.85 8.99
C GLU A 44 -0.35 -9.45 8.55
N LYS A 45 0.22 -8.42 9.19
CA LYS A 45 -0.04 -7.03 8.84
C LYS A 45 0.22 -6.81 7.35
N SER A 46 -0.64 -6.04 6.69
CA SER A 46 -0.41 -5.69 5.29
C SER A 46 0.89 -4.90 5.13
N LEU A 47 1.44 -4.86 3.91
CA LEU A 47 2.61 -4.02 3.65
C LEU A 47 2.31 -2.55 3.97
N TYR A 48 1.10 -2.07 3.69
CA TYR A 48 0.63 -0.72 4.03
C TYR A 48 0.79 -0.42 5.52
N GLU A 49 0.34 -1.33 6.39
CA GLU A 49 0.46 -1.18 7.84
C GLU A 49 1.92 -1.23 8.30
N ARG A 50 2.73 -2.11 7.70
CA ARG A 50 4.17 -2.22 8.01
C ARG A 50 4.97 -1.01 7.55
N LEU A 51 4.56 -0.36 6.47
CA LEU A 51 5.13 0.89 5.97
C LEU A 51 4.72 2.12 6.80
N GLY A 52 3.81 1.97 7.77
CA GLY A 52 3.35 3.07 8.63
C GLY A 52 2.18 3.87 8.08
N GLY A 53 1.48 3.32 7.08
CA GLY A 53 0.28 3.92 6.48
C GLY A 53 0.54 5.16 5.62
N VAL A 54 -0.54 5.82 5.21
CA VAL A 54 -0.53 6.85 4.16
C VAL A 54 0.40 8.03 4.44
N PHE A 55 0.53 8.49 5.69
CA PHE A 55 1.39 9.63 6.00
C PHE A 55 2.88 9.30 5.84
N ALA A 56 3.30 8.10 6.27
CA ALA A 56 4.67 7.64 6.08
C ALA A 56 4.97 7.40 4.59
N ILE A 57 4.03 6.76 3.88
CA ILE A 57 4.12 6.57 2.42
C ILE A 57 4.22 7.91 1.69
N ALA A 58 3.39 8.89 2.05
CA ALA A 58 3.41 10.21 1.43
C ALA A 58 4.75 10.92 1.64
N ALA A 59 5.36 10.81 2.82
CA ALA A 59 6.69 11.39 3.09
C ALA A 59 7.79 10.74 2.22
N VAL A 60 7.76 9.41 2.08
CA VAL A 60 8.67 8.68 1.18
C VAL A 60 8.48 9.14 -0.28
N VAL A 61 7.23 9.23 -0.74
CA VAL A 61 6.91 9.64 -2.11
C VAL A 61 7.27 11.10 -2.39
N ASP A 62 7.07 11.99 -1.41
CA ASP A 62 7.44 13.40 -1.48
C ASP A 62 8.94 13.55 -1.74
N HIS A 63 9.76 12.93 -0.89
CA HIS A 63 11.22 12.91 -1.03
C HIS A 63 11.65 12.27 -2.35
N PHE A 64 11.12 11.10 -2.68
CA PHE A 64 11.46 10.36 -3.90
C PHE A 64 11.18 11.20 -5.16
N SER A 65 10.02 11.85 -5.21
CA SER A 65 9.64 12.66 -6.37
C SER A 65 10.58 13.86 -6.55
N ASP A 66 11.00 14.50 -5.45
CA ASP A 66 11.98 15.59 -5.51
C ASP A 66 13.38 15.10 -5.88
N ALA A 67 13.76 13.89 -5.45
CA ALA A 67 15.03 13.27 -5.81
C ALA A 67 15.07 12.93 -7.31
N VAL A 68 14.00 12.36 -7.87
CA VAL A 68 13.88 12.08 -9.32
C VAL A 68 14.02 13.35 -10.15
N VAL A 69 13.42 14.46 -9.73
CA VAL A 69 13.57 15.76 -10.43
C VAL A 69 15.03 16.20 -10.51
N LYS A 70 15.80 15.98 -9.44
CA LYS A 70 17.21 16.38 -9.34
C LYS A 70 18.17 15.35 -9.93
N ASN A 71 17.70 14.13 -10.20
CA ASN A 71 18.52 13.05 -10.70
C ASN A 71 19.13 13.40 -12.07
N PRO A 72 20.45 13.19 -12.27
CA PRO A 72 21.13 13.62 -13.49
C PRO A 72 20.75 12.80 -14.73
N ILE A 73 20.24 11.58 -14.57
CA ILE A 73 19.92 10.66 -15.66
C ILE A 73 18.43 10.77 -16.05
N VAL A 74 17.54 10.85 -15.07
CA VAL A 74 16.07 10.80 -15.31
C VAL A 74 15.35 12.11 -15.01
N GLY A 75 16.03 13.12 -14.45
CA GLY A 75 15.47 14.40 -14.07
C GLY A 75 15.82 15.56 -15.01
N GLN A 76 16.05 16.74 -14.45
CA GLN A 76 16.30 18.01 -15.17
C GLN A 76 17.49 17.99 -16.13
N LYS A 77 18.45 17.08 -15.92
CA LYS A 77 19.65 16.94 -16.76
C LYS A 77 19.62 15.70 -17.65
N SER A 78 18.48 14.99 -17.70
CA SER A 78 18.32 13.78 -18.49
C SER A 78 18.74 13.98 -19.94
N LYS A 79 19.35 12.97 -20.56
CA LYS A 79 19.63 12.97 -22.01
C LYS A 79 18.35 12.78 -22.82
N ASN A 80 17.35 12.08 -22.29
CA ASN A 80 16.03 11.95 -22.89
C ASN A 80 15.31 13.32 -22.88
N PRO A 81 15.02 13.90 -24.06
CA PRO A 81 14.46 15.24 -24.15
C PRO A 81 13.05 15.33 -23.56
N GLN A 82 12.24 14.27 -23.63
CA GLN A 82 10.88 14.26 -23.08
C GLN A 82 10.90 14.26 -21.55
N LEU A 83 11.78 13.46 -20.93
CA LEU A 83 12.00 13.50 -19.49
C LEU A 83 12.53 14.87 -19.05
N ARG A 84 13.55 15.39 -19.74
CA ARG A 84 14.11 16.71 -19.42
C ARG A 84 13.07 17.84 -19.52
N GLU A 85 12.25 17.84 -20.56
CA GLU A 85 11.18 18.81 -20.74
C GLU A 85 10.13 18.70 -19.63
N TRP A 86 9.71 17.49 -19.27
CA TRP A 86 8.77 17.31 -18.15
C TRP A 86 9.33 17.92 -16.85
N HIS A 87 10.58 17.59 -16.50
CA HIS A 87 11.23 18.02 -15.26
C HIS A 87 11.65 19.50 -15.22
N THR A 88 11.56 20.23 -16.34
CA THR A 88 11.94 21.65 -16.42
C THR A 88 10.74 22.57 -16.67
N LYS A 89 9.74 22.11 -17.42
CA LYS A 89 8.59 22.95 -17.83
C LYS A 89 7.26 22.56 -17.18
N ASN A 90 7.15 21.38 -16.57
CA ASN A 90 5.87 20.85 -16.09
C ASN A 90 5.82 20.62 -14.57
N LEU A 91 6.76 21.17 -13.80
CA LEU A 91 6.85 20.98 -12.35
C LEU A 91 5.63 21.50 -11.58
N GLY A 92 4.82 22.39 -12.15
CA GLY A 92 3.52 22.78 -11.57
C GLY A 92 2.56 21.60 -11.37
N ARG A 93 2.75 20.48 -12.08
CA ARG A 93 1.97 19.23 -11.92
C ARG A 93 2.54 18.29 -10.86
N LEU A 94 3.74 18.56 -10.32
CA LEU A 94 4.43 17.68 -9.38
C LEU A 94 3.61 17.38 -8.11
N PRO A 95 2.87 18.33 -7.50
CA PRO A 95 2.01 18.02 -6.34
C PRO A 95 0.96 16.94 -6.66
N GLY A 96 0.31 17.04 -7.82
CA GLY A 96 -0.64 16.02 -8.29
C GLY A 96 0.04 14.67 -8.54
N LEU A 97 1.27 14.66 -9.06
CA LEU A 97 2.02 13.43 -9.26
C LEU A 97 2.40 12.76 -7.92
N LYS A 98 2.82 13.54 -6.91
CA LYS A 98 3.11 13.04 -5.56
C LYS A 98 1.87 12.40 -4.93
N PHE A 99 0.69 13.02 -5.10
CA PHE A 99 -0.58 12.44 -4.66
C PHE A 99 -0.88 11.11 -5.36
N MET A 100 -0.81 11.06 -6.69
CA MET A 100 -1.14 9.82 -7.44
C MET A 100 -0.16 8.68 -7.14
N ARG A 101 1.14 8.97 -6.97
CA ARG A 101 2.14 7.99 -6.54
C ARG A 101 1.85 7.46 -5.13
N THR A 102 1.48 8.34 -4.20
CA THR A 102 1.07 7.95 -2.84
C THR A 102 -0.13 7.02 -2.88
N LEU A 103 -1.15 7.37 -3.68
CA LEU A 103 -2.36 6.57 -3.84
C LEU A 103 -2.06 5.18 -4.42
N TRP A 104 -1.20 5.09 -5.43
CA TRP A 104 -0.74 3.82 -5.99
C TRP A 104 -0.02 2.96 -4.94
N VAL A 105 0.93 3.52 -4.19
CA VAL A 105 1.64 2.78 -3.13
C VAL A 105 0.67 2.29 -2.06
N CYS A 106 -0.27 3.14 -1.62
CA CYS A 106 -1.30 2.75 -0.67
C CYS A 106 -2.12 1.55 -1.19
N ASN A 107 -2.54 1.57 -2.46
CA ASN A 107 -3.33 0.49 -3.04
C ASN A 107 -2.53 -0.82 -3.16
N VAL A 108 -1.35 -0.77 -3.78
CA VAL A 108 -0.54 -1.97 -4.08
C VAL A 108 0.02 -2.63 -2.81
N SER A 109 0.17 -1.87 -1.73
CA SER A 109 0.61 -2.39 -0.43
C SER A 109 -0.53 -2.98 0.44
N GLY A 110 -1.75 -3.05 -0.09
CA GLY A 110 -2.91 -3.59 0.63
C GLY A 110 -3.53 -2.60 1.62
N GLY A 111 -3.40 -1.29 1.36
CA GLY A 111 -4.06 -0.23 2.11
C GLY A 111 -5.50 -0.01 1.68
N PRO A 112 -6.25 0.86 2.40
CA PRO A 112 -7.68 1.04 2.18
C PRO A 112 -8.01 1.93 0.97
N TYR A 113 -6.99 2.51 0.32
CA TYR A 113 -7.17 3.48 -0.75
C TYR A 113 -7.03 2.83 -2.12
N GLN A 114 -7.99 3.09 -3.00
CA GLN A 114 -7.98 2.57 -4.37
C GLN A 114 -7.31 3.56 -5.33
N PHE A 115 -6.45 3.05 -6.20
CA PHE A 115 -5.88 3.84 -7.29
C PHE A 115 -6.81 3.80 -8.50
N THR A 116 -7.07 4.97 -9.08
CA THR A 116 -7.78 5.12 -10.35
C THR A 116 -6.88 5.81 -11.36
N ALA A 117 -6.69 5.18 -12.52
CA ALA A 117 -5.89 5.74 -13.60
C ALA A 117 -6.49 7.07 -14.11
N THR A 118 -5.63 8.09 -14.30
CA THR A 118 -6.06 9.37 -14.91
C THR A 118 -6.05 9.32 -16.44
N LYS A 119 -5.29 8.38 -17.01
CA LYS A 119 -5.29 8.03 -18.42
C LYS A 119 -5.53 6.52 -18.51
N PRO A 120 -6.75 6.07 -18.84
CA PRO A 120 -7.03 4.65 -19.01
C PRO A 120 -6.19 4.05 -20.14
N GLY A 121 -5.72 2.83 -19.94
CA GLY A 121 -5.03 2.04 -20.94
C GLY A 121 -5.64 0.64 -21.06
N THR A 122 -4.85 -0.28 -21.58
CA THR A 122 -5.10 -1.73 -21.60
C THR A 122 -4.92 -2.37 -20.22
N THR A 123 -4.12 -1.79 -19.31
CA THR A 123 -3.97 -2.26 -17.93
C THR A 123 -4.87 -1.47 -16.96
N PRO A 124 -5.20 -2.03 -15.78
CA PRO A 124 -5.95 -1.30 -14.76
C PRO A 124 -5.27 -0.02 -14.25
N LEU A 125 -3.94 0.06 -14.35
CA LEU A 125 -3.17 1.22 -13.90
C LEU A 125 -2.95 2.26 -15.01
N GLY A 126 -3.10 1.87 -16.28
CA GLY A 126 -2.93 2.76 -17.43
C GLY A 126 -1.53 3.38 -17.52
N LEU A 127 -0.51 2.69 -16.97
CA LEU A 127 0.85 3.24 -16.89
C LEU A 127 1.47 3.36 -18.28
N GLU A 128 1.11 2.50 -19.21
CA GLU A 128 1.52 2.58 -20.60
C GLU A 128 1.11 3.90 -21.24
N GLU A 129 -0.16 4.34 -21.10
CA GLU A 129 -0.62 5.60 -21.67
C GLU A 129 -0.17 6.82 -20.87
N ALA A 130 0.04 6.65 -19.57
CA ALA A 130 0.60 7.71 -18.73
C ALA A 130 2.06 8.03 -19.08
N HIS A 131 2.84 7.04 -19.54
CA HIS A 131 4.28 7.17 -19.79
C HIS A 131 4.69 7.11 -21.26
N ARG A 132 3.78 6.74 -22.19
CA ARG A 132 4.06 6.54 -23.62
C ARG A 132 4.90 7.66 -24.24
N ASP A 133 4.46 8.90 -24.05
CA ASP A 133 5.10 10.08 -24.65
C ASP A 133 6.46 10.40 -24.04
N LEU A 134 6.79 9.85 -22.86
CA LEU A 134 8.08 10.07 -22.20
C LEU A 134 9.19 9.20 -22.78
N ARG A 135 8.84 8.17 -23.58
CA ARG A 135 9.79 7.25 -24.25
C ARG A 135 10.87 6.72 -23.29
N ILE A 136 10.43 6.32 -22.09
CA ILE A 136 11.33 5.87 -21.01
C ILE A 136 11.99 4.56 -21.41
N SER A 137 13.32 4.55 -21.50
CA SER A 137 14.09 3.34 -21.75
C SER A 137 14.10 2.40 -20.54
N PRO A 138 14.37 1.09 -20.74
CA PRO A 138 14.57 0.16 -19.63
C PRO A 138 15.63 0.62 -18.61
N ALA A 139 16.72 1.24 -19.08
CA ALA A 139 17.78 1.74 -18.20
C ALA A 139 17.35 2.98 -17.40
N GLU A 140 16.53 3.86 -17.98
CA GLU A 140 15.94 4.98 -17.24
C GLU A 140 14.94 4.51 -16.20
N PHE A 141 14.14 3.48 -16.51
CA PHE A 141 13.29 2.85 -15.51
C PHE A 141 14.10 2.28 -14.34
N ASP A 142 15.18 1.57 -14.64
CA ASP A 142 16.07 1.00 -13.61
C ASP A 142 16.72 2.07 -12.73
N GLU A 143 17.05 3.23 -13.31
CA GLU A 143 17.56 4.36 -12.55
C GLU A 143 16.49 4.99 -11.62
N VAL A 144 15.24 5.08 -12.07
CA VAL A 144 14.13 5.51 -11.18
C VAL A 144 13.93 4.49 -10.04
N ALA A 145 14.03 3.19 -10.33
CA ALA A 145 13.98 2.15 -9.29
C ALA A 145 15.15 2.25 -8.31
N ALA A 146 16.35 2.60 -8.79
CA ALA A 146 17.52 2.86 -7.94
C ALA A 146 17.31 4.08 -7.04
N GLU A 147 16.71 5.16 -7.55
CA GLU A 147 16.35 6.35 -6.77
C GLU A 147 15.30 6.05 -5.69
N LEU A 148 14.32 5.20 -6.00
CA LEU A 148 13.38 4.69 -5.00
C LEU A 148 14.12 3.89 -3.92
N GLY A 149 15.06 3.02 -4.32
CA GLY A 149 15.91 2.28 -3.40
C GLY A 149 16.70 3.18 -2.44
N ARG A 150 17.32 4.25 -2.96
CA ARG A 150 18.04 5.26 -2.15
C ARG A 150 17.10 6.01 -1.20
N THR A 151 15.90 6.34 -1.66
CA THR A 151 14.90 7.01 -0.81
C THR A 151 14.46 6.09 0.34
N LEU A 152 14.19 4.82 0.06
CA LEU A 152 13.82 3.85 1.10
C LEU A 152 14.96 3.67 2.14
N ASP A 153 16.23 3.72 1.71
CA ASP A 153 17.37 3.72 2.62
C ASP A 153 17.45 5.00 3.48
N PHE A 154 17.17 6.17 2.88
CA PHE A 154 17.11 7.44 3.60
C PHE A 154 16.08 7.39 4.75
N PHE A 155 14.91 6.81 4.51
CA PHE A 155 13.88 6.59 5.52
C PHE A 155 14.13 5.37 6.41
N LYS A 156 15.21 4.62 6.19
CA LYS A 156 15.58 3.41 6.94
C LYS A 156 14.47 2.36 6.93
N VAL A 157 13.77 2.22 5.81
CA VAL A 157 12.75 1.18 5.62
C VAL A 157 13.42 -0.19 5.77
N PRO A 158 12.88 -1.12 6.58
CA PRO A 158 13.55 -2.40 6.80
C PRO A 158 13.66 -3.21 5.50
N LYS A 159 14.66 -4.11 5.46
CA LYS A 159 15.05 -4.82 4.23
C LYS A 159 13.90 -5.60 3.58
N LYS A 160 13.01 -6.19 4.39
CA LYS A 160 11.86 -6.96 3.92
C LYS A 160 10.89 -6.05 3.15
N GLU A 161 10.41 -4.99 3.81
CA GLU A 161 9.48 -4.00 3.24
C GLU A 161 10.09 -3.30 2.03
N LYS A 162 11.38 -2.94 2.08
CA LYS A 162 12.10 -2.36 0.93
C LYS A 162 12.07 -3.30 -0.28
N GLY A 163 12.33 -4.60 -0.07
CA GLY A 163 12.30 -5.61 -1.13
C GLY A 163 10.92 -5.73 -1.76
N GLU A 164 9.86 -5.75 -0.94
CA GLU A 164 8.48 -5.82 -1.41
C GLU A 164 8.08 -4.57 -2.21
N VAL A 165 8.43 -3.37 -1.74
CA VAL A 165 8.16 -2.11 -2.46
C VAL A 165 8.89 -2.08 -3.82
N LEU A 166 10.16 -2.47 -3.86
CA LEU A 166 10.92 -2.50 -5.11
C LEU A 166 10.41 -3.57 -6.08
N ALA A 167 9.96 -4.72 -5.58
CA ALA A 167 9.33 -5.75 -6.40
C ALA A 167 8.00 -5.27 -7.01
N ALA A 168 7.15 -4.62 -6.19
CA ALA A 168 5.90 -4.02 -6.67
C ALA A 168 6.16 -2.93 -7.74
N PHE A 169 7.20 -2.11 -7.55
CA PHE A 169 7.59 -1.13 -8.57
C PHE A 169 8.07 -1.80 -9.86
N ALA A 170 8.95 -2.79 -9.76
CA ALA A 170 9.55 -3.47 -10.91
C ALA A 170 8.52 -4.23 -11.77
N ALA A 171 7.41 -4.68 -11.18
CA ALA A 171 6.33 -5.35 -11.89
C ALA A 171 5.71 -4.49 -13.02
N HIS A 172 5.89 -3.17 -12.99
CA HIS A 172 5.34 -2.24 -13.98
C HIS A 172 6.33 -1.83 -15.08
N LYS A 173 7.50 -2.45 -15.16
CA LYS A 173 8.54 -2.06 -16.12
C LYS A 173 8.06 -2.12 -17.57
N ASP A 174 7.34 -3.16 -17.95
CA ASP A 174 6.87 -3.33 -19.33
C ASP A 174 5.83 -2.26 -19.72
N GLU A 175 4.92 -1.92 -18.79
CA GLU A 175 3.93 -0.85 -19.02
C GLU A 175 4.62 0.51 -19.20
N VAL A 176 5.51 0.88 -18.27
CA VAL A 176 6.17 2.20 -18.27
C VAL A 176 7.10 2.39 -19.47
N THR A 177 7.71 1.30 -19.96
CA THR A 177 8.65 1.34 -21.09
C THR A 177 7.99 1.07 -22.44
N ALA A 178 6.68 0.85 -22.49
CA ALA A 178 5.94 0.52 -23.72
C ALA A 178 6.13 1.55 -24.86
N GLY A 179 6.30 2.83 -24.53
CA GLY A 179 6.55 3.91 -25.50
C GLY A 179 7.99 4.01 -26.03
N TYR A 180 8.94 3.23 -25.49
CA TYR A 180 10.35 3.31 -25.88
C TYR A 180 10.61 2.76 -27.29
N GLY A 181 9.97 1.64 -27.63
CA GLY A 181 10.18 0.95 -28.90
C GLY A 181 9.41 1.53 -30.08
N SER A 182 8.36 2.31 -29.84
CA SER A 182 7.41 2.79 -30.86
C SER A 182 7.93 3.96 -31.72
N GLY A 183 9.24 4.22 -31.73
CA GLY A 183 9.86 5.32 -32.48
C GLY A 183 11.19 4.96 -33.15
N ARG A 184 11.46 3.67 -33.37
CA ARG A 184 12.50 3.20 -34.30
C ARG A 184 11.90 2.97 -35.68
#